data_AF-C2JTT3-F1
#
_entry.id   AF-C2JTT3-F1
#
_cell.length_a   1.000
_cell.length_b   1.000
_cell.length_c   1.000
_cell.angle_alpha   90.00
_cell.angle_beta   90.00
_cell.angle_gamma   90.00
#
_symmetry.space_group_name_H-M   'P 1'
#
loop_
_entity.id
_entity.type
_entity.pdbx_description
1 polymer ?
#
loop_
_entity_poly.entity_id
_entity_poly.type
_entity_poly.pdbx_seq_one_letter_code
_entity_poly.pdbx_strand_id
1 'polypeptide(L)'
;MVYWRHLYAMSIVLVLFFLSLAFANWTMFQTILGLSMFSLFLALTLWEIRLNSKQVKRPRLQVILTYICIYVSLFLFNMSVHQTSLSTFGQTNVIQFWNEHDTIVHLEGKTYHLIWSKSTFPRTVYFYNLYGRKGLFFQRLNDEVIYYSPSISRGVDRGAVGTFLRGIKGEKDQIGD
;
A
#
# COMPACT_ATOMS: atom_id res chain seq x y z
N MET A 1 -16.92 30.77 20.98
CA MET A 1 -17.26 30.27 19.63
C MET A 1 -16.04 29.63 18.97
N VAL A 2 -15.83 28.31 19.13
CA VAL A 2 -14.75 27.56 18.41
C VAL A 2 -15.26 26.19 17.91
N TYR A 3 -16.57 25.92 18.02
CA TYR A 3 -17.14 24.62 17.66
C TYR A 3 -17.07 24.33 16.14
N TRP A 4 -17.41 25.32 15.32
CA TRP A 4 -17.47 25.18 13.86
C TRP A 4 -16.12 24.86 13.20
N ARG A 5 -15.01 25.38 13.72
CA ARG A 5 -13.68 25.18 13.12
C ARG A 5 -13.18 23.73 13.22
N HIS A 6 -13.63 22.98 14.24
CA HIS A 6 -13.23 21.59 14.44
C HIS A 6 -14.08 20.60 13.61
N LEU A 7 -15.35 20.93 13.36
CA LEU A 7 -16.20 20.18 12.43
C LEU A 7 -15.65 20.18 11.01
N TYR A 8 -15.21 21.33 10.49
CA TYR A 8 -14.59 21.40 9.16
C TYR A 8 -13.31 20.57 9.06
N ALA A 9 -12.44 20.61 10.08
CA ALA A 9 -11.22 19.80 10.10
C ALA A 9 -11.54 18.30 10.08
N MET A 10 -12.58 17.87 10.81
CA MET A 10 -13.04 16.48 10.78
C MET A 10 -13.60 16.06 9.43
N SER A 11 -14.41 16.91 8.81
CA SER A 11 -14.92 16.63 7.46
C SER A 11 -13.79 16.48 6.44
N ILE A 12 -12.76 17.32 6.52
CA ILE A 12 -11.57 17.22 5.65
C ILE A 12 -10.85 15.89 5.85
N VAL A 13 -10.60 15.49 7.11
CA VAL A 13 -9.96 14.20 7.42
C VAL A 13 -10.76 13.03 6.85
N LEU A 14 -12.09 13.04 7.00
CA LEU A 14 -12.95 11.98 6.48
C LEU A 14 -12.94 11.93 4.95
N VAL A 15 -13.01 13.10 4.28
CA VAL A 15 -12.91 13.18 2.82
C VAL A 15 -11.58 12.62 2.32
N LEU A 16 -10.46 13.02 2.95
CA LEU A 16 -9.15 12.50 2.62
C LEU A 16 -9.07 10.99 2.85
N PHE A 17 -9.65 10.48 3.94
CA PHE A 17 -9.71 9.06 4.20
C PHE A 17 -10.47 8.27 3.12
N PHE A 18 -11.64 8.75 2.68
CA PHE A 18 -12.38 8.09 1.61
C PHE A 18 -11.64 8.13 0.27
N LEU A 19 -10.97 9.24 -0.04
CA LEU A 19 -10.09 9.32 -1.21
C LEU A 19 -8.95 8.30 -1.09
N SER A 20 -8.28 8.22 0.05
CA SER A 20 -7.23 7.23 0.31
C SER A 20 -7.74 5.79 0.13
N LEU A 21 -8.94 5.48 0.59
CA LEU A 21 -9.52 4.15 0.44
C LEU A 21 -9.83 3.81 -1.03
N ALA A 22 -10.25 4.79 -1.83
CA ALA A 22 -10.54 4.59 -3.25
C ALA A 22 -9.28 4.22 -4.06
N PHE A 23 -8.11 4.73 -3.66
CA PHE A 23 -6.83 4.44 -4.32
C PHE A 23 -6.02 3.34 -3.63
N ALA A 24 -6.43 2.88 -2.45
CA ALA A 24 -5.69 1.89 -1.67
C ALA A 24 -5.53 0.57 -2.42
N ASN A 25 -4.36 -0.06 -2.28
CA ASN A 25 -4.17 -1.42 -2.73
C ASN A 25 -4.81 -2.39 -1.73
N TRP A 26 -5.90 -3.05 -2.16
CA TRP A 26 -6.70 -3.92 -1.30
C TRP A 26 -5.92 -5.12 -0.73
N THR A 27 -4.92 -5.63 -1.46
CA THR A 27 -4.04 -6.68 -0.94
C THR A 27 -3.21 -6.17 0.22
N MET A 28 -2.67 -4.96 0.11
CA MET A 28 -1.90 -4.36 1.21
C MET A 28 -2.76 -3.87 2.36
N PHE A 29 -3.99 -3.41 2.09
CA PHE A 29 -4.97 -3.14 3.13
C PHE A 29 -5.18 -4.37 4.03
N GLN A 30 -5.20 -5.56 3.44
CA GLN A 30 -5.34 -6.85 4.15
C GLN A 30 -4.04 -7.40 4.76
N THR A 31 -2.97 -6.61 4.81
CA THR A 31 -1.77 -6.96 5.60
C THR A 31 -1.97 -6.58 7.07
N ILE A 32 -1.15 -7.16 7.95
CA ILE A 32 -1.15 -6.80 9.37
C ILE A 32 -0.88 -5.31 9.55
N LEU A 33 0.08 -4.75 8.80
CA LEU A 33 0.43 -3.33 8.90
C LEU A 33 -0.72 -2.44 8.42
N GLY A 34 -1.30 -2.74 7.27
CA GLY A 34 -2.44 -2.00 6.71
C GLY A 34 -3.62 -1.94 7.68
N LEU A 35 -4.04 -3.09 8.21
CA LEU A 35 -5.12 -3.16 9.19
C LEU A 35 -4.77 -2.49 10.52
N SER A 36 -3.52 -2.57 10.96
CA SER A 36 -3.07 -1.92 12.20
C SER A 36 -3.14 -0.39 12.09
N MET A 37 -2.64 0.17 10.98
CA MET A 37 -2.67 1.61 10.75
C MET A 37 -4.10 2.12 10.53
N PHE A 38 -4.93 1.36 9.81
CA PHE A 38 -6.36 1.63 9.69
C PHE A 38 -7.05 1.67 11.06
N SER A 39 -6.79 0.67 11.91
CA SER A 39 -7.37 0.58 13.25
C SER A 39 -6.95 1.75 14.15
N LEU A 40 -5.68 2.15 14.09
CA LEU A 40 -5.15 3.31 14.82
C LEU A 40 -5.84 4.61 14.37
N PHE A 41 -5.92 4.85 13.06
CA PHE A 41 -6.59 6.01 12.49
C PHE A 41 -8.07 6.06 12.92
N LEU A 42 -8.78 4.93 12.82
CA LEU A 42 -10.18 4.83 13.18
C LEU A 42 -10.39 5.10 14.67
N ALA A 43 -9.55 4.51 15.55
CA ALA A 43 -9.63 4.71 16.98
C ALA A 43 -9.45 6.18 17.37
N LEU A 44 -8.44 6.86 16.82
CA LEU A 44 -8.18 8.28 17.08
C LEU A 44 -9.32 9.18 16.58
N THR A 45 -9.86 8.87 15.40
CA THR A 45 -10.95 9.64 14.80
C THR A 45 -12.24 9.48 15.61
N LEU A 46 -12.61 8.25 15.97
CA LEU A 46 -13.79 7.96 16.80
C LEU A 46 -13.65 8.58 18.19
N TRP A 47 -12.44 8.55 18.77
CA TRP A 47 -12.16 9.19 20.03
C TRP A 47 -12.40 10.69 19.99
N GLU A 48 -11.89 11.38 18.96
CA GLU A 48 -12.08 12.82 18.78
C GLU A 48 -13.54 13.19 18.49
N ILE A 49 -14.27 12.38 17.71
CA ILE A 49 -15.73 12.54 17.51
C ILE A 49 -16.47 12.44 18.86
N ARG A 50 -16.13 11.43 19.68
CA ARG A 50 -16.73 11.24 21.01
C ARG A 50 -16.46 12.42 21.93
N LEU A 51 -15.24 12.95 21.95
CA LEU A 51 -14.88 14.12 22.76
C LEU A 51 -15.62 15.39 22.31
N ASN A 52 -15.77 15.58 20.99
CA ASN A 52 -16.49 16.72 20.43
C ASN A 52 -18.01 16.63 20.68
N SER A 53 -18.59 15.43 20.60
CA SER A 53 -20.00 15.19 20.95
C SER A 53 -20.28 15.50 22.43
N LYS A 54 -19.38 15.13 23.33
CA LYS A 54 -19.48 15.43 24.77
C LYS A 54 -19.08 16.86 25.15
N GLN A 55 -18.68 17.70 24.18
CA GLN A 55 -18.25 19.08 24.39
C GLN A 55 -17.17 19.22 25.49
N VAL A 56 -16.26 18.24 25.56
CA VAL A 56 -15.22 18.21 26.60
C VAL A 56 -14.29 19.41 26.42
N LYS A 57 -14.20 20.26 27.46
CA LYS A 57 -13.31 21.41 27.47
C LYS A 57 -11.86 20.92 27.50
N ARG A 58 -11.08 21.31 26.48
CA ARG A 58 -9.66 20.97 26.34
C ARG A 58 -8.84 22.22 26.02
N PRO A 59 -7.60 22.34 26.52
CA PRO A 59 -6.69 23.40 26.11
C PRO A 59 -6.38 23.29 24.61
N ARG A 60 -6.19 24.45 23.96
CA ARG A 60 -5.97 24.54 22.51
C ARG A 60 -4.83 23.65 22.01
N LEU A 61 -3.75 23.54 22.79
CA LEU A 61 -2.60 22.71 22.44
C LEU A 61 -2.96 21.22 22.34
N GLN A 62 -3.73 20.68 23.30
CA GLN A 62 -4.16 19.27 23.27
C GLN A 62 -5.03 18.96 22.05
N VAL A 63 -5.90 19.90 21.68
CA VAL A 63 -6.73 19.74 20.47
C VAL A 63 -5.85 19.70 19.23
N ILE A 64 -4.91 20.64 19.08
CA ILE A 64 -3.97 20.68 17.95
C ILE A 64 -3.17 19.37 17.85
N LEU A 65 -2.60 18.90 18.96
CA LEU A 65 -1.84 17.65 18.98
C LEU A 65 -2.68 16.45 18.56
N THR A 66 -3.95 16.39 18.98
CA THR A 66 -4.84 15.28 18.62
C THR A 66 -5.10 15.26 17.10
N TYR A 67 -5.35 16.43 16.50
CA TYR A 67 -5.48 16.52 15.04
C TYR A 67 -4.19 16.15 14.32
N ILE A 68 -3.02 16.59 14.81
CA ILE A 68 -1.72 16.17 14.24
C ILE A 68 -1.60 14.65 14.26
N CYS A 69 -1.90 13.99 15.39
CA CYS A 69 -1.88 12.52 15.48
C CYS A 69 -2.83 11.86 14.48
N ILE A 70 -4.03 12.41 14.30
CA ILE A 70 -5.00 11.91 13.32
C ILE A 70 -4.44 12.02 11.89
N TYR A 71 -3.92 13.19 11.50
CA TYR A 71 -3.31 13.39 10.18
C TYR A 71 -2.10 12.47 9.96
N VAL A 72 -1.24 12.32 10.96
CA VAL A 72 -0.09 11.40 10.89
C VAL A 72 -0.56 9.95 10.76
N SER A 73 -1.58 9.53 11.50
CA SER A 73 -2.12 8.17 11.38
C SER A 73 -2.76 7.91 10.01
N LEU A 74 -3.43 8.90 9.43
CA LEU A 74 -3.95 8.81 8.06
C LEU A 74 -2.82 8.71 7.03
N PHE A 75 -1.76 9.51 7.20
CA PHE A 75 -0.58 9.44 6.34
C PHE A 75 0.10 8.06 6.44
N LEU A 76 0.29 7.52 7.65
CA LEU A 76 0.86 6.19 7.85
C LEU A 76 -0.04 5.09 7.26
N PHE A 77 -1.35 5.22 7.39
CA PHE A 77 -2.30 4.33 6.72
C PHE A 77 -2.08 4.35 5.20
N ASN A 78 -2.02 5.52 4.57
CA ASN A 78 -1.74 5.64 3.13
C ASN A 78 -0.42 4.96 2.77
N MET A 79 0.66 5.23 3.51
CA MET A 79 1.96 4.60 3.26
C MET A 79 1.93 3.07 3.44
N SER A 80 1.06 2.55 4.31
CA SER A 80 0.92 1.11 4.56
C SER A 80 0.11 0.36 3.49
N VAL A 81 -0.74 1.06 2.74
CA VAL A 81 -1.62 0.48 1.71
C VAL A 81 -1.14 0.75 0.28
N HIS A 82 0.11 1.21 0.13
CA HIS A 82 0.85 1.36 -1.12
C HIS A 82 2.25 0.75 -0.98
N GLN A 83 2.92 0.43 -2.08
CA GLN A 83 4.26 -0.17 -2.11
C GLN A 83 5.28 0.91 -1.79
N THR A 84 5.54 1.07 -0.50
CA THR A 84 6.45 2.07 0.04
C THR A 84 7.48 1.39 0.92
N SER A 85 8.53 2.13 1.26
CA SER A 85 9.53 1.67 2.24
C SER A 85 8.88 1.28 3.58
N LEU A 86 7.75 1.89 3.97
CA LEU A 86 7.03 1.53 5.19
C LEU A 86 6.35 0.16 5.09
N SER A 87 5.60 -0.10 4.01
CA SER A 87 4.85 -1.36 3.84
C SER A 87 5.72 -2.55 3.47
N THR A 88 6.92 -2.28 2.96
CA THR A 88 7.89 -3.28 2.52
C THR A 88 9.12 -3.37 3.41
N PHE A 89 9.13 -2.68 4.56
CA PHE A 89 10.23 -2.68 5.52
C PHE A 89 11.59 -2.33 4.89
N GLY A 90 11.62 -1.26 4.09
CA GLY A 90 12.84 -0.73 3.46
C GLY A 90 13.15 -1.29 2.08
N GLN A 91 12.46 -2.34 1.64
CA GLN A 91 12.82 -3.10 0.44
C GLN A 91 12.36 -2.47 -0.86
N THR A 92 11.45 -1.50 -0.82
CA THR A 92 10.87 -0.89 -2.02
C THR A 92 10.94 0.63 -1.96
N ASN A 93 11.38 1.22 -3.08
CA ASN A 93 11.36 2.67 -3.25
C ASN A 93 10.01 3.11 -3.81
N VAL A 94 9.44 4.19 -3.24
CA VAL A 94 8.16 4.78 -3.68
C VAL A 94 8.16 5.10 -5.17
N ILE A 95 9.31 5.51 -5.73
CA ILE A 95 9.43 5.84 -7.16
C ILE A 95 9.20 4.60 -8.03
N GLN A 96 9.62 3.42 -7.58
CA GLN A 96 9.46 2.19 -8.35
C GLN A 96 7.98 1.83 -8.52
N PHE A 97 7.13 2.09 -7.53
CA PHE A 97 5.73 1.65 -7.51
C PHE A 97 4.71 2.80 -7.48
N TRP A 98 5.09 3.99 -7.95
CA TRP A 98 4.20 5.17 -7.99
C TRP A 98 2.85 4.91 -8.71
N ASN A 99 2.85 4.00 -9.70
CA ASN A 99 1.65 3.58 -10.42
C ASN A 99 1.51 2.06 -10.36
N GLU A 100 1.41 1.54 -9.15
CA GLU A 100 1.23 0.11 -8.90
C GLU A 100 -0.13 -0.42 -9.35
N HIS A 101 -0.14 -1.68 -9.73
CA HIS A 101 -1.32 -2.44 -10.12
C HIS A 101 -1.31 -3.77 -9.36
N ASP A 102 -2.48 -4.26 -8.98
CA ASP A 102 -2.64 -5.59 -8.39
C ASP A 102 -3.22 -6.54 -9.44
N THR A 103 -2.67 -7.75 -9.55
CA THR A 103 -3.18 -8.78 -10.44
C THR A 103 -3.05 -10.15 -9.80
N ILE A 104 -4.13 -10.92 -9.85
CA ILE A 104 -4.14 -12.29 -9.32
C ILE A 104 -3.42 -13.21 -10.31
N VAL A 105 -2.46 -13.99 -9.80
CA VAL A 105 -1.73 -15.01 -10.56
C VAL A 105 -1.85 -16.37 -9.89
N HIS A 106 -1.88 -17.43 -10.70
CA HIS A 106 -1.93 -18.81 -10.23
C HIS A 106 -0.60 -19.50 -10.55
N LEU A 107 0.11 -19.96 -9.52
CA LEU A 107 1.39 -20.64 -9.62
C LEU A 107 1.30 -21.95 -8.84
N GLU A 108 1.62 -23.07 -9.49
CA GLU A 108 1.69 -24.39 -8.84
C GLU A 108 0.42 -24.75 -8.04
N GLY A 109 -0.75 -24.40 -8.57
CA GLY A 109 -2.05 -24.65 -7.93
C GLY A 109 -2.39 -23.73 -6.76
N LYS A 110 -1.57 -22.71 -6.47
CA LYS A 110 -1.81 -21.70 -5.44
C LYS A 110 -2.08 -20.33 -6.08
N THR A 111 -2.93 -19.55 -5.41
CA THR A 111 -3.28 -18.18 -5.81
C THR A 111 -2.40 -17.16 -5.09
N TYR A 112 -1.86 -16.22 -5.84
CA TYR A 112 -1.02 -15.13 -5.34
C TYR A 112 -1.49 -13.80 -5.89
N HIS A 113 -1.22 -12.72 -5.15
CA HIS A 113 -1.40 -11.36 -5.62
C HIS A 113 -0.06 -10.81 -6.08
N LEU A 114 0.03 -10.46 -7.35
CA LEU A 114 1.19 -9.86 -7.96
C LEU A 114 0.96 -8.36 -8.03
N ILE A 115 1.65 -7.61 -7.16
CA ILE A 115 1.65 -6.16 -7.23
C ILE A 115 2.82 -5.74 -8.12
N TRP A 116 2.54 -4.94 -9.14
CA TRP A 116 3.53 -4.59 -10.16
C TRP A 116 3.42 -3.15 -10.61
N SER A 117 4.53 -2.63 -11.15
CA SER A 117 4.59 -1.34 -11.80
C SER A 117 5.48 -1.40 -13.04
N LYS A 118 5.34 -0.42 -13.93
CA LYS A 118 6.12 -0.31 -15.16
C LYS A 118 6.86 1.03 -15.18
N SER A 119 8.18 0.98 -15.34
CA SER A 119 8.99 2.13 -15.73
C SER A 119 9.43 1.97 -17.18
N THR A 120 9.39 3.05 -17.97
CA THR A 120 9.70 3.03 -19.40
C THR A 120 10.99 3.76 -19.77
N PHE A 121 11.64 4.46 -18.83
CA PHE A 121 12.83 5.27 -19.11
C PHE A 121 13.99 4.89 -18.18
N PRO A 122 15.21 4.64 -18.69
CA PRO A 122 15.64 4.64 -20.10
C PRO A 122 15.30 3.36 -20.88
N ARG A 123 14.81 2.32 -20.21
CA ARG A 123 14.32 1.07 -20.81
C ARG A 123 13.07 0.61 -20.06
N THR A 124 12.25 -0.21 -20.71
CA THR A 124 11.12 -0.83 -20.04
C THR A 124 11.61 -1.81 -18.98
N VAL A 125 11.24 -1.56 -17.73
CA VAL A 125 11.47 -2.43 -16.58
C VAL A 125 10.16 -2.57 -15.84
N TYR A 126 9.80 -3.81 -15.54
CA TYR A 126 8.70 -4.11 -14.65
C TYR A 126 9.25 -4.47 -13.27
N PHE A 127 8.64 -3.92 -12.22
CA PHE A 127 8.94 -4.26 -10.83
C PHE A 127 7.77 -5.04 -10.26
N TYR A 128 8.07 -6.00 -9.38
CA TYR A 128 7.08 -6.91 -8.82
C TYR A 128 7.33 -7.17 -7.34
N ASN A 129 6.25 -7.24 -6.58
CA ASN A 129 6.19 -7.87 -5.26
C ASN A 129 5.06 -8.89 -5.25
N LEU A 130 5.37 -10.10 -4.76
CA LEU A 130 4.45 -11.22 -4.71
C LEU A 130 3.90 -11.37 -3.29
N TYR A 131 2.58 -11.46 -3.18
CA TYR A 131 1.89 -11.63 -1.91
C TYR A 131 1.13 -12.95 -1.90
N GLY A 132 1.34 -13.70 -0.83
CA GLY A 132 0.61 -14.93 -0.53
C GLY A 132 -0.29 -14.74 0.67
N ARG A 133 -1.38 -15.50 0.70
CA ARG A 133 -2.24 -15.57 1.88
C ARG A 133 -1.57 -16.44 2.95
N LYS A 134 -1.39 -15.91 4.16
CA LYS A 134 -0.92 -16.66 5.34
C LYS A 134 -1.94 -16.47 6.47
N GLY A 135 -2.84 -17.45 6.59
CA GLY A 135 -4.00 -17.35 7.48
C GLY A 135 -4.95 -16.24 7.04
N LEU A 136 -5.21 -15.28 7.93
CA LEU A 136 -6.13 -14.16 7.67
C LEU A 136 -5.49 -12.98 6.93
N PHE A 137 -4.17 -12.95 6.77
CA PHE A 137 -3.45 -11.79 6.24
C PHE A 137 -2.70 -12.13 4.97
N PHE A 138 -2.48 -11.13 4.13
CA PHE A 138 -1.47 -11.22 3.08
C PHE A 138 -0.08 -10.93 3.65
N GLN A 139 0.90 -11.66 3.14
CA GLN A 139 2.32 -11.45 3.44
C GLN A 139 3.10 -11.41 2.13
N ARG A 140 4.01 -10.45 2.02
CA ARG A 140 4.99 -10.40 0.93
C ARG A 140 5.91 -11.61 1.02
N LEU A 141 6.15 -12.27 -0.10
CA LEU A 141 6.89 -13.54 -0.17
C LEU A 141 8.33 -13.37 -0.65
N ASN A 142 8.61 -12.33 -1.43
CA ASN A 142 9.93 -12.02 -1.92
C ASN A 142 10.65 -11.03 -1.00
N ASP A 143 11.89 -11.33 -0.62
CA ASP A 143 12.67 -10.46 0.27
C ASP A 143 13.09 -9.16 -0.43
N GLU A 144 13.51 -9.24 -1.69
CA GLU A 144 13.88 -8.10 -2.53
C GLU A 144 12.90 -7.91 -3.69
N VAL A 145 12.82 -6.68 -4.22
CA VAL A 145 11.94 -6.38 -5.37
C VAL A 145 12.41 -7.16 -6.59
N ILE A 146 11.50 -7.93 -7.18
CA ILE A 146 11.78 -8.65 -8.42
C ILE A 146 11.67 -7.64 -9.57
N TYR A 147 12.63 -7.65 -10.49
CA TYR A 147 12.58 -6.81 -11.67
C TYR A 147 12.93 -7.58 -12.93
N TYR A 148 12.18 -7.34 -14.00
CA TYR A 148 12.45 -7.92 -15.31
C TYR A 148 12.40 -6.83 -16.37
N SER A 149 13.42 -6.82 -17.23
CA SER A 149 13.45 -5.98 -18.44
C SER A 149 13.18 -6.86 -19.66
N PRO A 150 12.13 -6.60 -20.45
CA PRO A 150 11.92 -7.32 -21.71
C PRO A 150 13.12 -7.14 -22.64
N SER A 151 13.72 -8.23 -23.12
CA SER A 151 14.85 -8.14 -24.06
C SER A 151 14.39 -7.53 -25.39
N ILE A 152 15.03 -6.43 -25.80
CA ILE A 152 14.77 -5.72 -27.07
C ILE A 152 14.87 -6.68 -28.28
N SER A 153 15.77 -7.67 -28.23
CA SER A 153 16.02 -8.62 -29.32
C SER A 153 14.92 -9.64 -29.58
N ARG A 154 13.94 -9.81 -28.68
CA ARG A 154 12.83 -10.78 -28.86
C ARG A 154 11.46 -10.12 -29.09
N GLY A 155 11.41 -8.79 -29.21
CA GLY A 155 10.30 -8.04 -29.83
C GLY A 155 8.89 -8.16 -29.25
N VAL A 156 8.67 -8.84 -28.13
CA VAL A 156 7.30 -9.01 -27.57
C VAL A 156 7.29 -8.63 -26.10
N ASP A 157 6.81 -7.41 -25.80
CA ASP A 157 6.33 -7.05 -24.46
C ASP A 157 5.08 -7.90 -24.19
N ARG A 158 5.20 -8.88 -23.30
CA ARG A 158 4.10 -9.82 -22.96
C ARG A 158 3.19 -9.26 -21.87
N GLY A 159 3.31 -7.97 -21.56
CA GLY A 159 2.73 -7.35 -20.39
C GLY A 159 3.41 -7.82 -19.10
N ALA A 160 2.98 -7.24 -17.96
CA ALA A 160 3.57 -7.51 -16.65
C ALA A 160 3.49 -9.00 -16.27
N VAL A 161 2.30 -9.59 -16.31
CA VAL A 161 2.11 -11.00 -15.92
C VAL A 161 2.90 -11.95 -16.83
N GLY A 162 2.84 -11.76 -18.15
CA GLY A 162 3.55 -12.61 -19.11
C GLY A 162 5.07 -12.50 -18.99
N THR A 163 5.58 -11.32 -18.63
CA THR A 163 7.00 -11.09 -18.35
C THR A 163 7.42 -11.78 -17.06
N PHE A 164 6.63 -11.64 -15.99
CA PHE A 164 6.88 -12.29 -14.69
C PHE A 164 6.91 -13.82 -14.79
N LEU A 165 5.90 -14.44 -15.41
CA LEU A 165 5.82 -15.90 -15.56
C LEU A 165 7.00 -16.48 -16.36
N ARG A 166 7.47 -15.74 -17.36
CA ARG A 166 8.64 -16.13 -18.14
C ARG A 166 9.94 -16.02 -17.33
N GLY A 167 10.08 -14.95 -16.55
CA GLY A 167 11.23 -14.73 -15.68
C GLY A 167 11.43 -15.90 -14.71
N ILE A 168 10.35 -16.29 -14.01
CA ILE A 168 10.35 -17.45 -13.10
C ILE A 168 10.72 -18.74 -13.83
N LYS A 169 10.19 -18.98 -15.04
CA LYS A 169 10.51 -20.19 -15.81
C LYS A 169 11.99 -20.23 -16.21
N GLY A 170 12.55 -19.10 -16.63
CA GLY A 170 13.97 -19.00 -17.01
C GLY A 170 14.93 -19.20 -15.84
N GLU A 171 14.56 -18.78 -14.61
CA GLU A 171 15.33 -19.08 -13.40
C GLU A 171 15.32 -20.57 -13.06
N LYS A 172 14.17 -21.24 -13.20
CA LYS A 172 14.07 -22.69 -12.97
C LYS A 172 14.94 -23.50 -13.94
N ASP A 173 15.04 -23.06 -15.18
CA ASP A 173 15.89 -23.70 -16.20
C ASP A 173 17.41 -23.51 -15.92
N GLN A 174 17.81 -22.61 -15.01
CA GLN A 174 19.22 -22.36 -14.64
C GLN A 174 19.69 -23.08 -13.36
N ILE A 175 18.76 -23.61 -12.56
CA ILE A 175 19.05 -24.33 -11.30
C ILE A 175 18.99 -25.86 -11.52
N GLY A 176 18.62 -26.29 -12.72
CA GLY A 176 18.44 -27.69 -13.09
C GLY A 176 19.60 -28.34 -13.85
N ASP A 177 20.86 -28.00 -13.53
CA ASP A 177 22.08 -28.70 -13.98
C ASP A 177 22.96 -29.10 -12.79
#